data_AF-A0A1Y2G1R0-F1
#
_entry.id   AF-A0A1Y2G1R0-F1
#
_cell.length_a   1.000
_cell.length_b   1.000
_cell.length_c   1.000
_cell.angle_alpha   90.00
_cell.angle_beta   90.00
_cell.angle_gamma   90.00
#
_symmetry.space_group_name_H-M   'P 1'
#
loop_
_entity.id
_entity.type
_entity.pdbx_description
1 polymer ?
#
loop_
_entity_poly.entity_id
_entity_poly.type
_entity_poly.pdbx_seq_one_letter_code
_entity_poly.pdbx_strand_id
1 'polypeptide(L)'
;MSKEDDGRRLLCTNCEELTGKGTGLPSLRCSRCQAANYCSAACQRAHWKAHKVHCKLHQQKQTRDDEHALSNPQLAAMKADLVSFDSDINFALCGVAYRSAFQLGHPGQCNDTHYLDLWFSWDSKPKERRDRFKLHWAGLRKFEDAEIELRSEWIIARRFEREKLQGCSSVTVRLVACNKMDLENPVELLRRVSFPRLGSSTAFYRVARQT
;
A
#
# COMPACT_ATOMS: atom_id res chain seq x y z
N MET A 1 -0.48 32.42 -0.68
CA MET A 1 0.02 31.03 -0.74
C MET A 1 -1.06 30.15 -1.36
N SER A 2 -1.15 30.16 -2.69
CA SER A 2 -2.05 29.31 -3.47
C SER A 2 -1.48 27.90 -3.50
N LYS A 3 -2.24 26.93 -2.99
CA LYS A 3 -1.92 25.49 -3.10
C LYS A 3 -1.82 25.15 -4.60
N GLU A 4 -0.64 24.71 -5.03
CA GLU A 4 -0.37 24.37 -6.42
C GLU A 4 -1.34 23.29 -6.90
N ASP A 5 -1.99 23.58 -8.02
CA ASP A 5 -2.91 22.69 -8.74
C ASP A 5 -2.09 21.56 -9.39
N ASP A 6 -2.12 20.38 -8.77
CA ASP A 6 -1.42 19.12 -9.14
C ASP A 6 -1.77 18.58 -10.54
N GLY A 7 -2.50 19.34 -11.37
CA GLY A 7 -2.75 19.02 -12.78
C GLY A 7 -3.57 17.74 -13.02
N ARG A 8 -4.08 17.09 -11.97
CA ARG A 8 -4.90 15.88 -12.07
C ARG A 8 -6.28 16.22 -12.61
N ARG A 9 -6.73 15.42 -13.59
CA ARG A 9 -8.11 15.47 -14.08
C ARG A 9 -9.01 14.77 -13.08
N LEU A 10 -10.08 15.45 -12.64
CA LEU A 10 -10.98 14.98 -11.60
C LEU A 10 -12.44 15.17 -12.04
N LEU A 11 -13.33 14.26 -11.68
CA LEU A 11 -14.75 14.39 -11.97
C LEU A 11 -15.42 15.32 -10.98
N CYS A 12 -16.31 16.18 -11.47
CA CYS A 12 -17.21 16.95 -10.63
C CYS A 12 -18.17 16.01 -9.91
N THR A 13 -18.24 16.09 -8.58
CA THR A 13 -19.09 15.21 -7.76
C THR A 13 -20.58 15.47 -7.99
N ASN A 14 -20.95 16.59 -8.61
CA ASN A 14 -22.35 16.96 -8.86
C ASN A 14 -22.81 16.66 -10.28
N CYS A 15 -22.01 17.03 -11.29
CA CYS A 15 -22.39 16.94 -12.70
C CYS A 15 -21.50 16.00 -13.51
N GLU A 16 -20.56 15.33 -12.86
CA GLU A 16 -19.67 14.30 -13.42
C GLU A 16 -18.73 14.76 -14.55
N GLU A 17 -18.79 16.03 -14.94
CA GLU A 17 -17.88 16.63 -15.89
C GLU A 17 -16.41 16.55 -15.43
N LEU A 18 -15.51 16.34 -16.39
CA LEU A 18 -14.07 16.35 -16.20
C LEU A 18 -13.58 17.79 -15.90
N THR A 19 -12.84 17.95 -14.81
CA THR A 19 -12.28 19.22 -14.34
C THR A 19 -10.76 19.14 -14.22
N GLY A 20 -10.08 20.28 -14.25
CA GLY A 20 -8.63 20.40 -14.09
C GLY A 20 -7.88 20.61 -15.41
N LYS A 21 -6.57 20.37 -15.40
CA LYS A 21 -5.67 20.74 -16.50
C LYS A 21 -6.08 20.11 -17.85
N GLY A 22 -6.24 20.96 -18.85
CA GLY A 22 -6.60 20.57 -20.22
C GLY A 22 -8.08 20.24 -20.44
N THR A 23 -8.97 20.51 -19.47
CA THR A 23 -10.43 20.29 -19.61
C THR A 23 -11.21 21.59 -19.88
N GLY A 24 -10.59 22.76 -19.66
CA GLY A 24 -11.27 24.05 -19.72
C GLY A 24 -12.17 24.37 -18.52
N LEU A 25 -12.37 23.42 -17.59
CA LEU A 25 -13.14 23.61 -16.36
C LEU A 25 -12.22 23.64 -15.13
N PRO A 26 -12.38 24.63 -14.22
CA PRO A 26 -11.59 24.67 -13.00
C PRO A 26 -11.97 23.52 -12.06
N SER A 27 -11.05 23.11 -11.20
CA SER A 27 -11.29 22.10 -10.16
C SER A 27 -11.31 22.76 -8.78
N LEU A 28 -12.47 22.73 -8.12
CA LEU A 28 -12.69 23.26 -6.78
C LEU A 28 -12.89 22.11 -5.79
N ARG A 29 -12.01 22.00 -4.80
CA ARG A 29 -12.19 21.08 -3.68
C ARG A 29 -13.09 21.67 -2.61
N CYS A 30 -13.89 20.83 -1.96
CA CYS A 30 -14.62 21.23 -0.76
C CYS A 30 -13.63 21.72 0.30
N SER A 31 -13.71 23.00 0.69
CA SER A 31 -12.78 23.61 1.66
C SER A 31 -12.72 22.87 3.00
N ARG A 32 -13.83 22.24 3.39
CA ARG A 32 -14.03 21.58 4.68
C ARG A 32 -13.39 20.20 4.81
N CYS A 33 -13.61 19.32 3.83
CA CYS A 33 -13.18 17.92 3.90
C CYS A 33 -12.16 17.56 2.82
N GLN A 34 -11.98 18.41 1.80
CA GLN A 34 -11.09 18.19 0.64
C GLN A 34 -11.37 16.90 -0.17
N ALA A 35 -12.44 16.16 0.15
CA ALA A 35 -12.75 14.85 -0.42
C ALA A 35 -13.61 14.91 -1.68
N ALA A 36 -14.41 15.97 -1.85
CA ALA A 36 -15.25 16.18 -3.03
C ALA A 36 -14.66 17.29 -3.92
N ASN A 37 -14.70 17.07 -5.24
CA ASN A 37 -14.28 18.02 -6.28
C ASN A 37 -15.50 18.54 -7.04
N TYR A 38 -15.47 19.80 -7.46
CA TYR A 38 -16.56 20.46 -8.18
C TYR A 38 -15.99 21.34 -9.29
N CYS A 39 -16.70 21.47 -10.41
CA CYS A 39 -16.32 22.42 -11.46
C CYS A 39 -16.59 23.88 -11.07
N SER A 40 -17.43 24.12 -10.05
CA SER A 40 -17.82 25.47 -9.62
C SER A 40 -18.46 25.48 -8.23
N ALA A 41 -18.53 26.66 -7.63
CA ALA A 41 -19.31 26.88 -6.41
C ALA A 41 -20.83 26.65 -6.61
N ALA A 42 -21.34 26.74 -7.85
CA ALA A 42 -22.73 26.39 -8.15
C ALA A 42 -22.97 24.89 -7.99
N CYS A 43 -22.10 24.05 -8.58
CA CYS A 43 -22.14 22.59 -8.41
C CYS A 43 -21.94 22.17 -6.95
N GLN A 44 -21.05 22.85 -6.22
CA GLN A 44 -20.88 22.57 -4.78
C GLN A 44 -22.15 22.87 -3.98
N ARG A 45 -22.82 24.01 -4.23
CA ARG A 45 -24.06 24.39 -3.54
C ARG A 45 -25.22 23.47 -3.89
N ALA A 46 -25.36 23.11 -5.16
CA ALA A 46 -26.37 22.16 -5.63
C ALA A 46 -26.24 20.80 -4.93
N HIS A 47 -25.01 20.29 -4.83
CA HIS A 47 -24.73 19.00 -4.19
C HIS A 47 -24.74 19.06 -2.64
N TRP A 48 -24.77 20.24 -2.03
CA TRP A 48 -24.53 20.41 -0.58
C TRP A 48 -25.45 19.57 0.31
N LYS A 49 -26.74 19.47 -0.03
CA LYS A 49 -27.71 18.70 0.76
C LYS A 49 -27.30 17.23 0.90
N ALA A 50 -26.85 16.61 -0.19
CA ALA A 50 -26.34 15.24 -0.18
C ALA A 50 -24.92 15.16 0.42
N HIS A 51 -24.05 16.10 0.06
CA HIS A 51 -22.66 16.10 0.52
C HIS A 51 -22.51 16.31 2.03
N LYS A 52 -23.38 17.09 2.68
CA LYS A 52 -23.21 17.54 4.08
C LYS A 52 -22.93 16.39 5.06
N VAL A 53 -23.65 15.27 4.91
CA VAL A 53 -23.49 14.09 5.77
C VAL A 53 -22.10 13.47 5.57
N HIS A 54 -21.73 13.20 4.32
CA HIS A 54 -20.42 12.67 3.97
C HIS A 54 -19.28 13.63 4.34
N CYS A 55 -19.48 14.94 4.17
CA CYS A 55 -18.52 15.95 4.58
C CYS A 55 -18.18 15.83 6.07
N LYS A 56 -19.19 15.66 6.94
CA LYS A 56 -18.97 15.50 8.37
C LYS A 56 -18.24 14.20 8.71
N LEU A 57 -18.61 13.10 8.06
CA LEU A 57 -17.94 11.80 8.24
C LEU A 57 -16.47 11.87 7.82
N HIS A 58 -16.18 12.52 6.68
CA HIS A 58 -14.81 12.73 6.23
C HIS A 58 -14.00 13.58 7.21
N GLN A 59 -14.58 14.66 7.74
CA GLN A 59 -13.90 15.49 8.76
C GLN A 59 -13.60 14.69 10.02
N GLN A 60 -14.56 13.93 10.56
CA GLN A 60 -14.36 13.11 11.75
C GLN A 60 -13.28 12.03 11.53
N LYS A 61 -13.29 11.41 10.35
CA LYS A 61 -12.26 10.45 9.98
C LYS A 61 -10.88 11.10 9.90
N GLN A 62 -10.76 12.26 9.25
CA GLN A 62 -9.50 13.01 9.19
C GLN A 62 -8.98 13.35 10.58
N THR A 63 -9.83 13.87 11.47
CA THR A 63 -9.42 14.16 12.86
C THR A 63 -8.92 12.90 13.58
N ARG A 64 -9.62 11.77 13.45
CA ARG A 64 -9.18 10.50 14.05
C ARG A 64 -7.86 9.99 13.47
N ASP A 65 -7.70 10.09 12.15
CA ASP A 65 -6.49 9.68 11.45
C ASP A 65 -5.31 10.58 11.89
N ASP A 66 -5.54 11.89 12.04
CA ASP A 66 -4.56 12.87 12.52
C ASP A 66 -4.18 12.65 13.99
N GLU A 67 -5.16 12.45 14.87
CA GLU A 67 -4.94 12.11 16.29
C GLU A 67 -4.14 10.81 16.44
N HIS A 68 -4.50 9.79 15.66
CA HIS A 68 -3.76 8.53 15.66
C HIS A 68 -2.33 8.72 15.14
N ALA A 69 -2.15 9.51 14.08
CA ALA A 69 -0.82 9.83 13.55
C ALA A 69 0.04 10.59 14.56
N LEU A 70 -0.55 11.49 15.36
CA LEU A 70 0.13 12.18 16.45
C LEU A 70 0.47 11.24 17.61
N SER A 71 -0.40 10.27 17.92
CA SER A 71 -0.17 9.30 19.00
C SER A 71 0.98 8.32 18.70
N ASN A 72 1.20 8.00 17.42
CA ASN A 72 2.28 7.11 16.99
C ASN A 72 2.93 7.62 15.69
N PRO A 73 3.80 8.64 15.79
CA PRO A 73 4.37 9.32 14.62
C PRO A 73 5.30 8.41 13.81
N GLN A 74 5.97 7.46 14.46
CA GLN A 74 6.83 6.49 13.76
C GLN A 74 5.99 5.53 12.91
N LEU A 75 4.90 4.98 13.46
CA LEU A 75 3.99 4.13 12.70
C LEU A 75 3.33 4.88 11.54
N ALA A 76 2.94 6.14 11.75
CA ALA A 76 2.37 6.98 10.69
C ALA A 76 3.37 7.25 9.56
N ALA A 77 4.62 7.58 9.90
CA ALA A 77 5.69 7.75 8.93
C ALA A 77 5.97 6.46 8.16
N MET A 78 6.02 5.31 8.86
CA MET A 78 6.20 4.00 8.23
C MET A 78 5.06 3.67 7.26
N LYS A 79 3.79 3.96 7.63
CA LYS A 79 2.63 3.79 6.74
C LYS A 79 2.74 4.64 5.48
N ALA A 80 3.13 5.90 5.62
CA ALA A 80 3.30 6.80 4.48
C ALA A 80 4.41 6.33 3.54
N ASP A 81 5.56 5.94 4.09
CA ASP A 81 6.69 5.41 3.32
C ASP A 81 6.32 4.09 2.62
N LEU A 82 5.58 3.20 3.30
CA LEU A 82 5.18 1.90 2.74
C LEU A 82 4.20 2.06 1.58
N VAL A 83 3.28 3.02 1.63
CA VAL A 83 2.35 3.30 0.51
C VAL A 83 3.12 3.72 -0.74
N SER A 84 4.14 4.57 -0.59
CA SER A 84 5.00 4.96 -1.72
C SER A 84 5.78 3.76 -2.24
N PHE A 85 6.38 2.99 -1.33
CA PHE A 85 7.22 1.84 -1.66
C PHE A 85 6.46 0.69 -2.31
N ASP A 86 5.22 0.42 -1.87
CA ASP A 86 4.33 -0.60 -2.45
C ASP A 86 4.04 -0.34 -3.92
N SER A 87 3.80 0.92 -4.29
CA SER A 87 3.59 1.32 -5.68
C SER A 87 4.82 1.02 -6.55
N ASP A 88 6.01 1.37 -6.06
CA ASP A 88 7.27 1.19 -6.78
C ASP A 88 7.65 -0.31 -6.89
N ILE A 89 7.50 -1.06 -5.79
CA ILE A 89 7.77 -2.50 -5.75
C ILE A 89 6.85 -3.25 -6.69
N ASN A 90 5.53 -3.02 -6.62
CA ASN A 90 4.58 -3.81 -7.40
C ASN A 90 4.87 -3.69 -8.89
N PHE A 91 5.23 -2.50 -9.36
CA PHE A 91 5.64 -2.29 -10.74
C PHE A 91 6.86 -3.14 -11.12
N ALA A 92 7.90 -3.15 -10.30
CA ALA A 92 9.11 -3.94 -10.54
C ALA A 92 8.85 -5.46 -10.46
N LEU A 93 8.07 -5.91 -9.48
CA LEU A 93 7.74 -7.34 -9.30
C LEU A 93 6.87 -7.88 -10.44
N CYS A 94 5.88 -7.10 -10.89
CA CYS A 94 5.05 -7.42 -12.04
C CYS A 94 5.90 -7.68 -13.29
N GLY A 95 6.94 -6.87 -13.51
CA GLY A 95 7.79 -6.97 -14.69
C GLY A 95 8.78 -8.13 -14.68
N VAL A 96 9.29 -8.52 -13.51
CA VAL A 96 10.51 -9.36 -13.43
C VAL A 96 10.32 -10.67 -12.67
N ALA A 97 9.46 -10.71 -11.65
CA ALA A 97 9.46 -11.82 -10.69
C ALA A 97 8.20 -12.70 -10.76
N TYR A 98 7.04 -12.16 -11.13
CA TYR A 98 5.76 -12.88 -10.99
C TYR A 98 5.64 -14.13 -11.84
N ARG A 99 6.00 -14.05 -13.13
CA ARG A 99 5.87 -15.21 -14.02
C ARG A 99 6.71 -16.39 -13.52
N SER A 100 7.91 -16.13 -13.02
CA SER A 100 8.78 -17.16 -12.46
C SER A 100 8.30 -17.65 -11.11
N ALA A 101 7.96 -16.74 -10.18
CA ALA A 101 7.54 -17.12 -8.83
C ALA A 101 6.25 -17.96 -8.89
N PHE A 102 5.23 -17.48 -9.60
CA PHE A 102 3.93 -18.14 -9.66
C PHE A 102 3.78 -19.16 -10.79
N GLN A 103 4.87 -19.45 -11.53
CA GLN A 103 4.87 -20.36 -12.67
C GLN A 103 3.76 -20.05 -13.70
N LEU A 104 3.53 -18.76 -13.97
CA LEU A 104 2.40 -18.33 -14.80
C LEU A 104 2.52 -18.90 -16.22
N GLY A 105 1.45 -19.56 -16.68
CA GLY A 105 1.39 -20.24 -17.97
C GLY A 105 1.94 -21.68 -17.99
N HIS A 106 2.27 -22.26 -16.84
CA HIS A 106 2.69 -23.66 -16.71
C HIS A 106 1.67 -24.49 -15.90
N PRO A 107 1.66 -25.83 -16.03
CA PRO A 107 0.77 -26.70 -15.25
C PRO A 107 0.92 -26.55 -13.72
N GLY A 108 2.07 -26.09 -13.24
CA GLY A 108 2.34 -25.81 -11.81
C GLY A 108 2.02 -24.39 -11.37
N GLN A 109 1.27 -23.62 -12.17
CA GLN A 109 0.84 -22.27 -11.82
C GLN A 109 0.13 -22.24 -10.46
N CYS A 110 0.44 -21.24 -9.63
CA CYS A 110 -0.01 -21.22 -8.24
C CYS A 110 -0.47 -19.85 -7.71
N ASN A 111 -0.74 -18.88 -8.59
CA ASN A 111 -1.21 -17.53 -8.23
C ASN A 111 -2.63 -17.47 -7.64
N ASP A 112 -3.42 -18.52 -7.76
CA ASP A 112 -4.76 -18.65 -7.18
C ASP A 112 -4.74 -19.32 -5.79
N THR A 113 -3.63 -19.97 -5.44
CA THR A 113 -3.44 -20.73 -4.20
C THR A 113 -2.39 -20.11 -3.28
N HIS A 114 -1.49 -19.30 -3.83
CA HIS A 114 -0.37 -18.70 -3.13
C HIS A 114 -0.34 -17.18 -3.28
N TYR A 115 0.35 -16.53 -2.34
CA TYR A 115 0.76 -15.14 -2.40
C TYR A 115 2.26 -15.01 -2.18
N LEU A 116 2.84 -13.92 -2.70
CA LEU A 116 4.22 -13.56 -2.44
C LEU A 116 4.29 -12.72 -1.17
N ASP A 117 5.04 -13.20 -0.20
CA ASP A 117 5.14 -12.60 1.12
C ASP A 117 6.54 -12.01 1.28
N LEU A 118 6.60 -10.70 1.54
CA LEU A 118 7.84 -9.92 1.57
C LEU A 118 7.98 -9.22 2.90
N TRP A 119 9.11 -9.45 3.56
CA TRP A 119 9.37 -8.99 4.93
C TRP A 119 10.49 -7.97 4.94
N PHE A 120 10.19 -6.78 5.46
CA PHE A 120 11.10 -5.65 5.49
C PHE A 120 11.31 -5.11 6.90
N SER A 121 12.52 -4.60 7.15
CA SER A 121 12.73 -3.61 8.19
C SER A 121 12.64 -2.21 7.61
N TRP A 122 11.98 -1.32 8.33
CA TRP A 122 11.89 0.10 8.00
C TRP A 122 12.85 0.92 8.87
N ASP A 123 13.58 1.84 8.23
CA ASP A 123 14.44 2.82 8.88
C ASP A 123 13.93 4.23 8.55
N SER A 124 13.48 4.96 9.58
CA SER A 124 12.95 6.32 9.43
C SER A 124 14.00 7.34 8.95
N LYS A 125 15.29 7.05 9.16
CA LYS A 125 16.42 7.94 8.86
C LYS A 125 17.56 7.14 8.21
N PRO A 126 17.34 6.56 7.02
CA PRO A 126 18.35 5.78 6.34
C PRO A 126 19.44 6.70 5.78
N LYS A 127 20.66 6.17 5.62
CA LYS A 127 21.76 6.91 4.98
C LYS A 127 21.45 7.24 3.52
N GLU A 128 20.81 6.31 2.81
CA GLU A 128 20.35 6.48 1.44
C GLU A 128 18.86 6.15 1.33
N ARG A 129 18.14 6.76 0.38
CA ARG A 129 16.70 6.49 0.22
C ARG A 129 16.39 5.01 -0.04
N ARG A 130 17.26 4.30 -0.77
CA ARG A 130 17.09 2.87 -1.04
C ARG A 130 17.21 1.97 0.21
N ASP A 131 17.87 2.45 1.27
CA ASP A 131 18.05 1.70 2.51
C ASP A 131 16.86 1.85 3.47
N ARG A 132 15.85 2.64 3.10
CA ARG A 132 14.66 2.89 3.91
C ARG A 132 13.88 1.63 4.23
N PHE A 133 13.80 0.71 3.27
CA PHE A 133 13.25 -0.62 3.45
C PHE A 133 14.31 -1.64 3.09
N LYS A 134 14.63 -2.52 4.03
CA LYS A 134 15.56 -3.63 3.81
C LYS A 134 14.80 -4.94 3.83
N LEU A 135 14.79 -5.64 2.71
CA LEU A 135 14.22 -6.98 2.60
C LEU A 135 15.04 -7.96 3.43
N HIS A 136 14.38 -8.71 4.29
CA HIS A 136 14.97 -9.81 5.08
C HIS A 136 14.53 -11.17 4.56
N TRP A 137 13.30 -11.28 4.06
CA TRP A 137 12.78 -12.54 3.56
C TRP A 137 11.74 -12.32 2.46
N ALA A 138 11.72 -13.22 1.49
CA ALA A 138 10.75 -13.29 0.42
C ALA A 138 10.41 -14.76 0.15
N GLY A 139 9.13 -15.07 -0.02
CA GLY A 139 8.72 -16.43 -0.36
C GLY A 139 7.24 -16.53 -0.71
N LEU A 140 6.90 -17.62 -1.39
CA LEU A 140 5.50 -17.96 -1.69
C LEU A 140 4.90 -18.70 -0.50
N ARG A 141 3.67 -18.32 -0.13
CA ARG A 141 2.90 -18.99 0.93
C ARG A 141 1.50 -19.26 0.45
N LYS A 142 0.86 -20.32 0.95
CA LYS A 142 -0.53 -20.60 0.65
C LYS A 142 -1.43 -19.60 1.35
N PHE A 143 -2.56 -19.26 0.74
CA PHE A 143 -3.58 -18.39 1.37
C PHE A 143 -4.08 -18.93 2.72
N GLU A 144 -4.06 -20.25 2.92
CA GLU A 144 -4.37 -20.93 4.17
C GLU A 144 -3.38 -20.54 5.30
N ASP A 145 -2.10 -20.40 4.98
CA ASP A 145 -1.01 -20.05 5.93
C ASP A 145 -0.97 -18.55 6.27
N ALA A 146 -2.00 -17.80 5.91
CA ALA A 146 -2.05 -16.37 6.10
C ALA A 146 -2.51 -15.94 7.49
N GLU A 147 -3.11 -16.84 8.27
CA GLU A 147 -3.64 -16.60 9.63
C GLU A 147 -2.58 -16.49 10.71
N ILE A 148 -1.32 -16.22 10.33
CA ILE A 148 -0.31 -15.86 11.32
C ILE A 148 -0.74 -14.51 11.90
N GLU A 149 -1.11 -14.52 13.19
CA GLU A 149 -1.49 -13.34 13.96
C GLU A 149 -0.27 -12.40 14.01
N LEU A 150 -0.25 -11.43 13.09
CA LEU A 150 0.78 -10.40 13.06
C LEU A 150 0.45 -9.37 14.14
N ARG A 151 1.48 -8.81 14.76
CA ARG A 151 1.27 -7.76 15.75
C ARG A 151 0.59 -6.55 15.10
N SER A 152 -0.29 -5.90 15.83
CA SER A 152 -1.10 -4.76 15.36
C SER A 152 -0.28 -3.57 14.84
N GLU A 153 0.95 -3.45 15.32
CA GLU A 153 1.95 -2.44 14.95
C GLU A 153 2.72 -2.75 13.66
N TRP A 154 2.60 -3.97 13.12
CA TRP A 154 3.17 -4.31 11.82
C TRP A 154 2.19 -3.95 10.72
N ILE A 155 2.71 -3.32 9.66
CA ILE A 155 1.85 -2.85 8.59
C ILE A 155 1.78 -3.93 7.51
N ILE A 156 0.54 -4.29 7.17
CA ILE A 156 0.18 -5.17 6.06
C ILE A 156 -0.33 -4.28 4.92
N ALA A 157 0.25 -4.38 3.74
CA ALA A 157 -0.28 -3.68 2.56
C ALA A 157 -1.68 -4.22 2.18
N ARG A 158 -2.61 -3.28 1.96
CA ARG A 158 -4.09 -3.39 1.93
C ARG A 158 -4.74 -4.32 0.90
N ARG A 159 -3.99 -5.11 0.13
CA ARG A 159 -4.55 -5.96 -0.93
C ARG A 159 -4.89 -7.38 -0.48
N PHE A 160 -4.20 -7.86 0.55
CA PHE A 160 -4.18 -9.27 0.88
C PHE A 160 -5.54 -9.86 1.31
N GLU A 161 -6.21 -9.26 2.31
CA GLU A 161 -7.44 -9.86 2.88
C GLU A 161 -8.61 -9.88 1.89
N ARG A 162 -8.75 -8.83 1.06
CA ARG A 162 -9.81 -8.76 0.05
C ARG A 162 -9.58 -9.77 -1.07
N GLU A 163 -8.34 -9.93 -1.51
CA GLU A 163 -7.98 -10.90 -2.56
C GLU A 163 -8.11 -12.35 -2.07
N LYS A 164 -7.74 -12.63 -0.80
CA LYS A 164 -7.97 -13.93 -0.14
C LYS A 164 -9.45 -14.33 -0.15
N LEU A 165 -10.34 -13.39 0.15
CA LEU A 165 -11.79 -13.64 0.22
C LEU A 165 -12.46 -13.80 -1.15
N GLN A 166 -11.85 -13.26 -2.21
CA GLN A 166 -12.45 -13.23 -3.55
C GLN A 166 -12.00 -14.36 -4.47
N GLY A 167 -11.08 -15.24 -4.03
CA GLY A 167 -10.56 -16.33 -4.87
C GLY A 167 -9.95 -15.81 -6.17
N CYS A 168 -9.22 -14.69 -6.08
CA CYS A 168 -8.77 -13.97 -7.26
C CYS A 168 -7.67 -14.76 -8.00
N SER A 169 -7.79 -14.89 -9.32
CA SER A 169 -6.73 -15.44 -10.18
C SER A 169 -5.61 -14.44 -10.46
N SER A 170 -5.52 -13.35 -9.70
CA SER A 170 -4.47 -12.35 -9.83
C SER A 170 -3.29 -12.69 -8.93
N VAL A 171 -2.09 -12.29 -9.32
CA VAL A 171 -0.93 -12.37 -8.43
C VAL A 171 -1.12 -11.43 -7.24
N THR A 172 -1.07 -12.00 -6.03
CA THR A 172 -1.21 -11.28 -4.76
C THR A 172 0.14 -11.14 -4.06
N VAL A 173 0.41 -9.93 -3.54
CA VAL A 173 1.59 -9.64 -2.71
C VAL A 173 1.16 -9.15 -1.34
N ARG A 174 1.85 -9.63 -0.31
CA ARG A 174 1.76 -9.09 1.04
C ARG A 174 3.10 -8.49 1.43
N LEU A 175 3.09 -7.21 1.76
CA LEU A 175 4.24 -6.52 2.35
C LEU A 175 4.04 -6.48 3.86
N VAL A 176 5.04 -6.96 4.59
CA VAL A 176 5.11 -6.86 6.05
C VAL A 176 6.31 -5.98 6.40
N ALA A 177 6.04 -4.86 7.08
CA ALA A 177 7.08 -3.94 7.54
C ALA A 177 7.01 -3.74 9.06
N CYS A 178 8.18 -3.74 9.69
CA CYS A 178 8.37 -3.46 11.10
C CYS A 178 9.47 -2.41 11.29
N ASN A 179 9.44 -1.68 12.40
CA ASN A 179 10.49 -0.73 12.73
C ASN A 179 11.79 -1.49 13.01
N LYS A 180 12.90 -1.02 12.44
CA LYS A 180 14.22 -1.59 12.70
C LYS A 180 14.60 -1.60 14.18
N MET A 181 14.09 -0.66 14.98
CA MET A 181 14.32 -0.62 16.43
C MET A 181 13.55 -1.70 17.19
N ASP A 182 12.44 -2.20 16.64
CA ASP A 182 11.65 -3.29 17.24
C ASP A 182 12.24 -4.69 16.91
N LEU A 183 13.26 -4.73 16.05
CA LEU A 183 13.96 -5.95 15.68
C LEU A 183 15.07 -6.25 16.68
N GLU A 184 14.72 -6.78 17.85
CA GLU A 184 15.73 -7.31 18.79
C GLU A 184 16.55 -8.46 18.16
N ASN A 185 15.95 -9.22 17.22
CA ASN A 185 16.66 -10.17 16.36
C ASN A 185 15.77 -10.61 15.16
N PRO A 186 16.06 -10.17 13.92
CA PRO A 186 15.27 -10.54 12.74
C PRO A 186 15.21 -12.05 12.50
N VAL A 187 16.23 -12.81 12.93
CA VAL A 187 16.32 -14.26 12.74
C VAL A 187 15.43 -15.04 13.72
N GLU A 188 15.23 -14.54 14.95
CA GLU A 188 14.27 -15.10 15.93
C GLU A 188 12.82 -14.89 15.47
N LEU A 189 12.54 -13.70 14.93
CA LEU A 189 11.26 -13.37 14.29
C LEU A 189 10.97 -14.31 13.12
N LEU A 190 11.99 -14.57 12.30
CA LEU A 190 11.97 -15.55 11.22
C LEU A 190 12.00 -17.02 11.70
N ARG A 191 12.06 -17.30 13.01
CA ARG A 191 12.00 -18.66 13.59
C ARG A 191 10.66 -18.94 14.28
N ARG A 192 10.03 -17.91 14.86
CA ARG A 192 8.74 -17.99 15.57
C ARG A 192 7.56 -18.10 14.62
N VAL A 193 7.64 -17.44 13.48
CA VAL A 193 6.76 -17.70 12.36
C VAL A 193 7.30 -18.99 11.72
N SER A 194 6.54 -20.08 11.73
CA SER A 194 7.02 -21.36 11.20
C SER A 194 7.22 -21.27 9.69
N PHE A 195 8.43 -20.93 9.23
CA PHE A 195 8.75 -20.95 7.80
C PHE A 195 9.11 -22.39 7.41
N PRO A 196 8.40 -23.03 6.48
CA PRO A 196 8.94 -24.21 5.83
C PRO A 196 10.26 -23.78 5.17
N ARG A 197 11.35 -24.48 5.51
CA ARG A 197 12.61 -24.32 4.79
C ARG A 197 12.32 -24.60 3.33
N LEU A 198 12.65 -23.67 2.44
CA LEU A 198 12.65 -23.93 1.01
C LEU A 198 13.46 -25.21 0.79
N GLY A 199 12.77 -26.25 0.34
CA GLY A 199 13.38 -27.49 -0.10
C GLY A 199 14.48 -27.15 -1.10
N SER A 200 15.60 -27.84 -0.96
CA SER A 200 16.79 -27.71 -1.78
C SER A 200 16.48 -27.90 -3.28
N SER A 201 16.05 -26.84 -3.94
CA SER A 201 16.03 -26.74 -5.40
C SER A 201 15.89 -25.27 -5.79
N THR A 202 17.05 -24.63 -5.97
CA THR A 202 17.32 -23.56 -6.97
C THR A 202 16.31 -22.41 -7.13
N ALA A 203 16.61 -21.26 -6.52
CA ALA A 203 16.87 -19.98 -7.22
C ALA A 203 17.15 -18.87 -6.19
N PHE A 204 18.43 -18.73 -5.78
CA PHE A 204 18.88 -17.57 -5.02
C PHE A 204 19.06 -16.38 -5.96
N TYR A 205 18.14 -15.42 -5.96
CA TYR A 205 18.44 -14.09 -6.50
C TYR A 205 19.21 -13.29 -5.46
N ARG A 206 20.54 -13.45 -5.45
CA ARG A 206 21.45 -12.44 -4.88
C ARG A 206 21.38 -11.21 -5.79
N VAL A 207 20.71 -10.15 -5.36
CA VAL A 207 20.96 -8.81 -5.92
C VAL A 207 22.38 -8.43 -5.53
N ALA A 208 23.31 -8.60 -6.46
CA ALA A 208 24.70 -8.19 -6.30
C ALA A 208 24.74 -6.68 -6.06
N ARG A 209 25.40 -6.26 -4.97
CA ARG A 209 25.87 -4.88 -4.81
C ARG A 209 26.89 -4.64 -5.92
N GLN A 210 26.58 -3.75 -6.86
CA GLN A 210 27.62 -3.16 -7.69
C GLN A 210 28.25 -2.01 -6.92
N THR A 211 29.58 -2.09 -6.84
CA THR A 211 30.55 -1.12 -6.35
C THR A 211 30.53 0.17 -7.15
#